data_AF-X0WPV2-F1
#
_entry.id   AF-X0WPV2-F1
#
_cell.length_a   1.000
_cell.length_b   1.000
_cell.length_c   1.000
_cell.angle_alpha   90.00
_cell.angle_beta   90.00
_cell.angle_gamma   90.00
#
_symmetry.space_group_name_H-M   'P 1'
#
loop_
_entity.id
_entity.type
_entity.pdbx_description
1 polymer ?
#
loop_
_entity_poly.entity_id
_entity_poly.type
_entity_poly.pdbx_seq_one_letter_code
_entity_poly.pdbx_strand_id
1 'polypeptide(L)'
;KYVLGIEPPEEYEIDPSVWLDALEKGTLLHSVFRQFMATLLKKKRVPKFPLDEDILYKIMDRHIKEARAKISPPNDTVFERDCRELRQTARIFLMEEAEFCRESRPMYLETALGLKPEGDGTDLDQGSPVIIVLADNREIRVRGRVDRVDEISTEKGVRYVVWDYKTGGSYGFDERDPFRGGRKIQSVLYLAMIEDRLREKVSPDAVVERFGYFFPNVREHGRRISWSARDLAGGIEIVTRLCDMISGGCFPFTDDP
;
A
#
# COMPACT_ATOMS: atom_id res chain seq x y z
N LYS A 1 22.61 -10.32 -21.34
CA LYS A 1 22.30 -10.55 -19.91
C LYS A 1 21.01 -11.37 -19.78
N TYR A 2 20.89 -12.49 -20.48
CA TYR A 2 19.73 -13.39 -20.44
C TYR A 2 20.26 -14.82 -20.67
N VAL A 3 19.71 -15.79 -19.94
CA VAL A 3 20.02 -17.24 -19.86
C VAL A 3 20.63 -17.71 -18.53
N LEU A 4 21.59 -17.02 -17.90
CA LEU A 4 22.30 -17.59 -16.74
C LEU A 4 21.81 -17.18 -15.34
N GLY A 5 20.90 -16.20 -15.21
CA GLY A 5 20.43 -15.76 -13.88
C GLY A 5 21.54 -15.24 -12.95
N ILE A 6 22.69 -14.88 -13.50
CA ILE A 6 23.80 -14.29 -12.73
C ILE A 6 23.59 -12.79 -12.74
N GLU A 7 23.07 -12.28 -11.61
CA GLU A 7 23.17 -10.87 -11.28
C GLU A 7 24.60 -10.57 -10.84
N PRO A 8 25.21 -9.46 -11.29
CA PRO A 8 26.40 -8.93 -10.62
C PRO A 8 26.06 -8.78 -9.13
N PRO A 9 26.98 -9.10 -8.20
CA PRO A 9 26.77 -8.78 -6.80
C PRO A 9 26.41 -7.30 -6.69
N GLU A 10 25.34 -6.98 -5.96
CA GLU A 10 25.05 -5.60 -5.59
C GLU A 10 26.30 -5.06 -4.88
N GLU A 11 27.01 -4.13 -5.52
CA GLU A 11 28.00 -3.32 -4.84
C GLU A 11 27.23 -2.48 -3.83
N TYR A 12 27.15 -2.97 -2.59
CA TYR A 12 26.66 -2.20 -1.46
C TYR A 12 27.67 -1.08 -1.19
N GLU A 13 27.60 0.01 -1.96
CA GLU A 13 28.16 1.27 -1.53
C GLU A 13 27.38 1.73 -0.30
N ILE A 14 27.96 1.52 0.87
CA ILE A 14 27.39 1.98 2.14
C ILE A 14 27.44 3.51 2.11
N ASP A 15 26.30 4.15 1.83
CA ASP A 15 26.16 5.59 1.98
C ASP A 15 26.31 5.95 3.47
N PRO A 16 27.38 6.66 3.88
CA PRO A 16 27.63 6.97 5.29
C PRO A 16 26.58 7.92 5.88
N SER A 17 25.72 8.49 5.03
CA SER A 17 24.65 9.41 5.41
C SER A 17 23.29 8.74 5.59
N VAL A 18 23.14 7.44 5.31
CA VAL A 18 21.86 6.71 5.34
C VAL A 18 21.96 5.49 6.26
N TRP A 19 21.01 5.35 7.20
CA TRP A 19 20.91 4.12 7.99
C TRP A 19 19.98 3.11 7.32
N LEU A 20 18.73 3.53 7.05
CA LEU A 20 17.76 2.71 6.32
C LEU A 20 17.53 3.33 4.94
N ASP A 21 17.61 2.52 3.89
CA ASP A 21 17.25 2.98 2.56
C ASP A 21 15.73 3.26 2.45
N ALA A 22 15.29 3.76 1.29
CA ALA A 22 13.89 4.12 1.09
C ALA A 22 12.94 2.90 1.20
N LEU A 23 13.39 1.72 0.76
CA LEU A 23 12.61 0.48 0.81
C LEU A 23 12.51 -0.02 2.25
N GLU A 24 13.62 -0.08 2.98
CA GLU A 24 13.69 -0.49 4.38
C GLU A 24 12.87 0.44 5.28
N LYS A 25 12.97 1.76 5.08
CA LYS A 25 12.09 2.74 5.76
C LYS A 25 10.62 2.46 5.46
N GLY A 26 10.29 2.19 4.19
CA GLY A 26 8.96 1.80 3.75
C GLY A 26 8.43 0.59 4.51
N THR A 27 9.18 -0.51 4.48
CA THR A 27 8.82 -1.78 5.15
C THR A 27 8.63 -1.60 6.66
N LEU A 28 9.51 -0.83 7.32
CA LEU A 28 9.39 -0.53 8.75
C LEU A 28 8.09 0.22 9.05
N LEU A 29 7.81 1.30 8.31
CA LEU A 29 6.62 2.12 8.52
C LEU A 29 5.33 1.34 8.29
N HIS A 30 5.26 0.55 7.21
CA HIS A 30 4.14 -0.36 6.95
C HIS A 30 3.91 -1.32 8.11
N SER A 31 4.97 -1.95 8.62
CA SER A 31 4.88 -2.88 9.76
C SER A 31 4.37 -2.19 11.03
N VAL A 32 4.82 -0.96 11.28
CA VAL A 32 4.35 -0.14 12.42
C VAL A 32 2.88 0.22 12.27
N PHE A 33 2.47 0.75 11.11
CA PHE A 33 1.09 1.19 10.87
C PHE A 33 0.11 0.03 10.93
N ARG A 34 0.45 -1.09 10.30
CA ARG A 34 -0.32 -2.32 10.40
C ARG A 34 -0.50 -2.75 11.84
N GLN A 35 0.59 -2.86 12.60
CA GLN A 35 0.49 -3.35 13.97
C GLN A 35 -0.30 -2.41 14.88
N PHE A 36 -0.16 -1.10 14.67
CA PHE A 36 -0.94 -0.09 15.38
C PHE A 36 -2.43 -0.22 15.07
N MET A 37 -2.82 -0.23 13.79
CA MET A 37 -4.22 -0.34 13.38
C MET A 37 -4.82 -1.68 13.79
N ALA A 38 -4.08 -2.79 13.68
CA ALA A 38 -4.51 -4.10 14.15
C ALA A 38 -4.76 -4.12 15.67
N THR A 39 -3.94 -3.41 16.45
CA THR A 39 -4.15 -3.28 17.91
C THR A 39 -5.46 -2.57 18.24
N LEU A 40 -5.86 -1.58 17.44
CA LEU A 40 -7.11 -0.85 17.61
C LEU A 40 -8.33 -1.65 17.12
N LEU A 41 -8.20 -2.33 15.98
CA LEU A 41 -9.24 -3.22 15.43
C LEU A 41 -9.60 -4.34 16.40
N LYS A 42 -8.61 -4.99 17.03
CA LYS A 42 -8.84 -6.01 18.07
C LYS A 42 -9.66 -5.46 19.26
N LYS A 43 -9.59 -4.16 19.52
CA LYS A 43 -10.35 -3.44 20.55
C LYS A 43 -11.65 -2.80 20.04
N LYS A 44 -11.99 -2.99 18.76
CA LYS A 44 -13.13 -2.34 18.08
C LYS A 44 -13.11 -0.81 18.24
N ARG A 45 -11.92 -0.22 18.15
CA ARG A 45 -11.69 1.23 18.26
C ARG A 45 -11.10 1.77 16.96
N VAL A 46 -11.39 3.04 16.68
CA VAL A 46 -10.69 3.86 15.70
C VAL A 46 -9.58 4.67 16.38
N PRO A 47 -8.53 5.10 15.64
CA PRO A 47 -7.45 5.91 16.19
C PRO A 47 -7.95 7.25 16.74
N LYS A 48 -7.33 7.70 17.83
CA LYS A 48 -7.58 9.02 18.42
C LYS A 48 -6.27 9.76 18.63
N PHE A 49 -6.19 10.96 18.07
CA PHE A 49 -5.07 11.87 18.31
C PHE A 49 -5.45 12.90 19.38
N PRO A 50 -4.56 13.21 20.36
CA PRO A 50 -3.24 12.61 20.61
C PRO A 50 -3.28 11.37 21.52
N LEU A 51 -4.46 10.89 21.93
CA LEU A 51 -4.63 9.84 22.95
C LEU A 51 -3.88 8.52 22.68
N ASP A 52 -3.75 8.13 21.40
CA ASP A 52 -3.12 6.88 21.01
C ASP A 52 -1.63 7.03 20.61
N GLU A 53 -1.01 8.22 20.80
CA GLU A 53 0.41 8.47 20.49
C GLU A 53 1.34 7.52 21.24
N ASP A 54 1.12 7.32 22.54
CA ASP A 54 1.95 6.44 23.35
C ASP A 54 1.94 4.99 22.85
N ILE A 55 0.79 4.53 22.34
CA ILE A 55 0.67 3.17 21.77
C ILE A 55 1.48 3.10 20.48
N LEU A 56 1.34 4.10 19.61
CA LEU A 56 2.06 4.15 18.34
C LEU A 56 3.58 4.25 18.53
N TYR A 57 4.06 5.10 19.43
CA TYR A 57 5.50 5.23 19.68
C TYR A 57 6.09 3.99 20.34
N LYS A 58 5.38 3.31 21.23
CA LYS A 58 5.83 2.01 21.77
C LYS A 58 5.99 0.94 20.68
N ILE A 59 5.10 0.94 19.69
CA ILE A 59 5.22 0.04 18.53
C ILE A 59 6.42 0.46 17.67
N MET A 60 6.54 1.75 17.34
CA MET A 60 7.65 2.32 16.58
C MET A 60 9.01 2.00 17.20
N ASP A 61 9.18 2.24 18.51
CA ASP A 61 10.46 2.02 19.20
C ASP A 61 10.87 0.55 19.19
N ARG A 62 9.92 -0.38 19.23
CA ARG A 62 10.21 -1.82 19.07
C ARG A 62 10.69 -2.14 17.66
N HIS A 63 10.01 -1.64 16.62
CA HIS A 63 10.43 -1.82 15.23
C HIS A 63 11.79 -1.17 14.94
N ILE A 64 12.06 0.03 15.48
CA ILE A 64 13.38 0.67 15.40
C ILE A 64 14.47 -0.20 16.07
N LYS A 65 14.19 -0.77 17.25
CA LYS A 65 15.12 -1.65 17.95
C LYS A 65 15.41 -2.92 17.14
N GLU A 66 14.38 -3.52 16.55
CA GLU A 66 14.52 -4.70 15.69
C GLU A 66 15.30 -4.39 14.41
N ALA A 67 15.05 -3.25 13.78
CA ALA A 67 15.80 -2.78 12.63
C ALA A 67 17.27 -2.53 12.98
N ARG A 68 17.56 -1.85 14.10
CA ARG A 68 18.93 -1.56 14.55
C ARG A 68 19.74 -2.83 14.85
N ALA A 69 19.06 -3.88 15.30
CA ALA A 69 19.70 -5.17 15.56
C ALA A 69 20.09 -5.92 14.27
N LYS A 70 19.41 -5.62 13.15
CA LYS A 70 19.68 -6.22 11.83
C LYS A 70 20.64 -5.38 10.99
N ILE A 71 20.47 -4.07 11.03
CA ILE A 71 21.20 -3.09 10.22
C ILE A 71 21.83 -2.09 11.17
N SER A 72 23.15 -2.14 11.29
CA SER A 72 23.89 -1.20 12.12
C SER A 72 23.87 0.19 11.48
N PRO A 73 23.48 1.25 12.21
CA PRO A 73 23.57 2.60 11.68
C PRO A 73 25.04 3.01 11.48
N PRO A 74 25.35 3.85 10.47
CA PRO A 74 26.71 4.33 10.24
C PRO A 74 27.29 5.09 11.43
N ASN A 75 26.46 5.88 12.12
CA ASN A 75 26.80 6.62 13.33
C ASN A 75 25.52 7.03 14.08
N ASP A 76 25.68 7.48 15.33
CA ASP A 76 24.55 7.86 16.19
C ASP A 76 23.78 9.08 15.66
N THR A 77 24.44 10.03 15.00
CA THR A 77 23.76 11.21 14.43
C THR A 77 22.79 10.84 13.31
N VAL A 78 23.20 9.95 12.40
CA VAL A 78 22.34 9.42 11.33
C VAL A 78 21.20 8.61 11.94
N PHE A 79 21.48 7.75 12.91
CA PHE A 79 20.46 6.97 13.61
C PHE A 79 19.41 7.87 14.27
N GLU A 80 19.82 8.88 15.02
CA GLU A 80 18.91 9.80 15.70
C GLU A 80 18.07 10.61 14.72
N ARG A 81 18.66 11.07 13.60
CA ARG A 81 17.95 11.79 12.54
C ARG A 81 16.85 10.91 11.94
N ASP A 82 17.19 9.68 11.55
CA ASP A 82 16.22 8.75 10.96
C ASP A 82 15.14 8.36 11.98
N CYS A 83 15.48 8.17 13.25
CA CYS A 83 14.49 7.94 14.30
C CYS A 83 13.53 9.13 14.48
N ARG A 84 14.01 10.38 14.37
CA ARG A 84 13.15 11.58 14.42
C ARG A 84 12.21 11.62 13.22
N GLU A 85 12.71 11.34 12.02
CA GLU A 85 11.92 11.28 10.79
C GLU A 85 10.81 10.22 10.87
N LEU A 86 11.13 9.01 11.32
CA LEU A 86 10.17 7.92 11.50
C LEU A 86 9.08 8.30 12.51
N ARG A 87 9.45 8.88 13.65
CA ARG A 87 8.47 9.30 14.66
C ARG A 87 7.59 10.45 14.16
N GLN A 88 8.14 11.40 13.43
CA GLN A 88 7.36 12.49 12.84
C GLN A 88 6.35 11.96 11.81
N THR A 89 6.78 11.03 10.94
CA THR A 89 5.91 10.35 9.98
C THR A 89 4.79 9.56 10.68
N ALA A 90 5.10 8.87 11.77
CA ALA A 90 4.10 8.18 12.59
C ALA A 90 3.10 9.15 13.23
N ARG A 91 3.56 10.31 13.70
CA ARG A 91 2.67 11.34 14.26
C ARG A 91 1.70 11.88 13.20
N ILE A 92 2.19 12.17 12.00
CA ILE A 92 1.35 12.62 10.87
C ILE A 92 0.33 11.53 10.53
N PHE A 93 0.79 10.28 10.41
CA PHE A 93 -0.09 9.13 10.20
C PHE A 93 -1.24 9.11 11.22
N LEU A 94 -0.94 9.18 12.52
CA LEU A 94 -1.98 9.14 13.56
C LEU A 94 -2.95 10.31 13.48
N MET A 95 -2.45 11.51 13.24
CA MET A 95 -3.26 12.72 13.16
C MET A 95 -4.27 12.62 12.00
N GLU A 96 -3.79 12.27 10.80
CA GLU A 96 -4.64 12.12 9.61
C GLU A 96 -5.62 10.94 9.76
N GLU A 97 -5.16 9.81 10.31
CA GLU A 97 -6.03 8.65 10.53
C GLU A 97 -7.12 8.91 11.56
N ALA A 98 -6.84 9.67 12.62
CA ALA A 98 -7.82 10.02 13.63
C ALA A 98 -8.95 10.91 13.06
N GLU A 99 -8.63 11.78 12.10
CA GLU A 99 -9.64 12.57 11.38
C GLU A 99 -10.37 11.70 10.35
N PHE A 100 -9.63 10.99 9.50
CA PHE A 100 -10.19 10.17 8.42
C PHE A 100 -11.11 9.05 8.94
N CYS A 101 -10.76 8.44 10.08
CA CYS A 101 -11.56 7.36 10.66
C CYS A 101 -12.88 7.82 11.32
N ARG A 102 -13.24 9.11 11.24
CA ARG A 102 -14.59 9.59 11.61
C ARG A 102 -15.65 9.18 10.59
N GLU A 103 -15.25 9.07 9.32
CA GLU A 103 -16.13 8.74 8.19
C GLU A 103 -15.78 7.40 7.55
N SER A 104 -14.58 6.88 7.81
CA SER A 104 -14.06 5.63 7.28
C SER A 104 -13.77 4.63 8.39
N ARG A 105 -14.25 3.39 8.25
CA ARG A 105 -14.02 2.36 9.25
C ARG A 105 -13.07 1.29 8.70
N PRO A 106 -11.81 1.22 9.16
CA PRO A 106 -10.93 0.12 8.76
C PRO A 106 -11.51 -1.25 9.10
N MET A 107 -11.39 -2.19 8.17
CA MET A 107 -11.91 -3.54 8.28
C MET A 107 -10.83 -4.60 8.10
N TYR A 108 -10.03 -4.46 7.05
CA TYR A 108 -9.00 -5.43 6.68
C TYR A 108 -7.66 -4.74 6.47
N LEU A 109 -6.58 -5.37 6.92
CA LEU A 109 -5.21 -4.87 6.82
C LEU A 109 -4.30 -5.95 6.23
N GLU A 110 -3.43 -5.56 5.32
CA GLU A 110 -2.43 -6.44 4.69
C GLU A 110 -3.02 -7.71 4.05
N THR A 111 -4.20 -7.58 3.44
CA THR A 111 -4.94 -8.68 2.82
C THR A 111 -4.10 -9.34 1.73
N ALA A 112 -3.85 -10.64 1.89
CA ALA A 112 -2.97 -11.43 1.05
C ALA A 112 -3.77 -12.20 -0.01
N LEU A 113 -3.56 -11.86 -1.28
CA LEU A 113 -4.28 -12.45 -2.42
C LEU A 113 -3.29 -13.12 -3.37
N GLY A 114 -3.40 -14.44 -3.53
CA GLY A 114 -2.38 -15.26 -4.20
C GLY A 114 -1.05 -15.34 -3.45
N LEU A 115 -1.06 -15.03 -2.15
CA LEU A 115 0.12 -14.97 -1.27
C LEU A 115 -0.19 -15.66 0.07
N LYS A 116 0.86 -15.96 0.84
CA LYS A 116 0.69 -16.39 2.23
C LYS A 116 0.28 -15.19 3.10
N PRO A 117 -0.74 -15.34 3.96
CA PRO A 117 -1.04 -14.36 4.99
C PRO A 117 0.15 -14.10 5.89
N GLU A 118 0.22 -12.88 6.41
CA GLU A 118 1.14 -12.56 7.52
C GLU A 118 0.36 -12.56 8.83
N GLY A 119 0.91 -13.14 9.89
CA GLY A 119 0.23 -13.21 11.19
C GLY A 119 -1.10 -13.96 11.12
N ASP A 120 -2.13 -13.42 11.79
CA ASP A 120 -3.47 -14.03 11.90
C ASP A 120 -4.26 -14.00 10.58
N GLY A 121 -3.81 -13.24 9.56
CA GLY A 121 -4.51 -13.07 8.29
C GLY A 121 -5.79 -12.24 8.36
N THR A 122 -6.55 -12.24 7.26
CA THR A 122 -7.86 -11.58 7.10
C THR A 122 -8.86 -12.53 6.45
N ASP A 123 -10.16 -12.30 6.67
CA ASP A 123 -11.22 -13.10 6.04
C ASP A 123 -11.25 -12.98 4.51
N LEU A 124 -10.61 -11.95 3.96
CA LEU A 124 -10.47 -11.74 2.53
C LEU A 124 -9.27 -12.48 1.91
N ASP A 125 -8.36 -13.02 2.71
CA ASP A 125 -7.17 -13.69 2.21
C ASP A 125 -7.51 -14.85 1.27
N GLN A 126 -6.65 -15.08 0.28
CA GLN A 126 -6.79 -16.16 -0.68
C GLN A 126 -5.41 -16.70 -1.07
N GLY A 127 -5.20 -18.00 -0.92
CA GLY A 127 -3.92 -18.63 -1.28
C GLY A 127 -3.69 -18.74 -2.79
N SER A 128 -4.76 -18.87 -3.58
CA SER A 128 -4.69 -18.86 -5.04
C SER A 128 -4.68 -17.44 -5.60
N PRO A 129 -4.01 -17.19 -6.74
CA PRO A 129 -4.15 -15.93 -7.46
C PRO A 129 -5.61 -15.61 -7.79
N VAL A 130 -5.93 -14.31 -7.81
CA VAL A 130 -7.23 -13.81 -8.25
C VAL A 130 -7.26 -13.78 -9.78
N ILE A 131 -8.37 -14.19 -10.37
CA ILE A 131 -8.58 -14.14 -11.82
C ILE A 131 -9.20 -12.79 -12.16
N ILE A 132 -8.56 -12.06 -13.07
CA ILE A 132 -9.13 -10.83 -13.63
C ILE A 132 -9.38 -11.06 -15.12
N VAL A 133 -10.62 -10.81 -15.53
CA VAL A 133 -11.04 -10.86 -16.94
C VAL A 133 -10.68 -9.52 -17.60
N LEU A 134 -9.95 -9.60 -18.71
CA LEU A 134 -9.52 -8.47 -19.54
C LEU A 134 -10.63 -8.03 -20.50
N ALA A 135 -10.43 -6.88 -21.15
CA ALA A 135 -11.44 -6.30 -22.05
C ALA A 135 -11.75 -7.20 -23.27
N ASP A 136 -10.82 -8.08 -23.63
CA ASP A 136 -10.96 -9.04 -24.73
C ASP A 136 -11.31 -10.48 -24.25
N ASN A 137 -11.78 -10.63 -23.01
CA ASN A 137 -12.13 -11.89 -22.35
C ASN A 137 -10.96 -12.84 -22.07
N ARG A 138 -9.70 -12.44 -22.30
CA ARG A 138 -8.57 -13.18 -21.72
C ARG A 138 -8.57 -13.04 -20.20
N GLU A 139 -7.94 -14.00 -19.54
CA GLU A 139 -7.78 -13.98 -18.09
C GLU A 139 -6.32 -13.79 -17.71
N ILE A 140 -6.08 -12.96 -16.70
CA ILE A 140 -4.80 -12.87 -16.02
C ILE A 140 -4.91 -13.35 -14.58
N ARG A 141 -3.82 -13.92 -14.07
CA ARG A 141 -3.68 -14.33 -12.67
C ARG A 141 -2.91 -13.27 -11.91
N VAL A 142 -3.55 -12.64 -10.94
CA VAL A 142 -2.97 -11.55 -10.17
C VAL A 142 -2.79 -11.97 -8.73
N ARG A 143 -1.63 -11.64 -8.18
CA ARG A 143 -1.33 -11.78 -6.75
C ARG A 143 -0.79 -10.47 -6.21
N GLY A 144 -1.04 -10.20 -4.94
CA GLY A 144 -0.65 -8.95 -4.30
C GLY A 144 -1.07 -8.91 -2.84
N ARG A 145 -0.57 -7.88 -2.15
CA ARG A 145 -0.93 -7.57 -0.77
C ARG A 145 -1.55 -6.18 -0.76
N VAL A 146 -2.78 -6.09 -0.27
CA VAL A 146 -3.50 -4.82 -0.19
C VAL A 146 -3.40 -4.29 1.25
N ASP A 147 -2.79 -3.13 1.42
CA ASP A 147 -2.45 -2.60 2.74
C ASP A 147 -3.68 -2.41 3.62
N ARG A 148 -4.76 -1.87 3.05
CA ARG A 148 -5.96 -1.56 3.83
C ARG A 148 -7.25 -1.50 3.01
N VAL A 149 -8.31 -2.02 3.60
CA VAL A 149 -9.70 -1.90 3.13
C VAL A 149 -10.58 -1.38 4.25
N ASP A 150 -11.34 -0.34 3.96
CA ASP A 150 -12.28 0.30 4.89
C ASP A 150 -13.71 0.16 4.40
N GLU A 151 -14.63 0.15 5.36
CA GLU A 151 -16.07 0.30 5.17
C GLU A 151 -16.44 1.79 5.30
N ILE A 152 -17.26 2.29 4.38
CA ILE A 152 -17.84 3.64 4.42
C ILE A 152 -19.36 3.55 4.28
N SER A 153 -20.05 4.48 4.95
CA SER A 153 -21.50 4.65 4.79
C SER A 153 -21.78 5.69 3.70
N THR A 154 -22.65 5.35 2.75
CA THR A 154 -23.07 6.25 1.68
C THR A 154 -24.60 6.30 1.60
N GLU A 155 -25.16 7.25 0.85
CA GLU A 155 -26.59 7.28 0.54
C GLU A 155 -27.09 5.99 -0.13
N LYS A 156 -26.21 5.25 -0.80
CA LYS A 156 -26.50 3.98 -1.48
C LYS A 156 -26.25 2.75 -0.60
N GLY A 157 -26.04 2.95 0.69
CA GLY A 157 -25.70 1.91 1.67
C GLY A 157 -24.20 1.77 1.90
N VAL A 158 -23.82 0.61 2.43
CA VAL A 158 -22.42 0.28 2.76
C VAL A 158 -21.60 0.11 1.48
N ARG A 159 -20.42 0.72 1.45
CA ARG A 159 -19.43 0.62 0.37
C ARG A 159 -18.04 0.41 0.96
N TYR A 160 -17.09 0.01 0.12
CA TYR A 160 -15.71 -0.23 0.52
C TYR A 160 -14.75 0.71 -0.18
N VAL A 161 -13.64 1.03 0.48
CA VAL A 161 -12.55 1.83 -0.09
C VAL A 161 -11.22 1.15 0.16
N VAL A 162 -10.33 1.20 -0.82
CA VAL A 162 -9.00 0.59 -0.73
C VAL A 162 -7.96 1.67 -0.57
N TRP A 163 -7.03 1.48 0.37
CA TRP A 163 -5.92 2.38 0.61
C TRP A 163 -4.58 1.66 0.50
N ASP A 164 -3.64 2.32 -0.16
CA ASP A 164 -2.22 1.94 -0.16
C ASP A 164 -1.38 3.07 0.46
N TYR A 165 -0.45 2.70 1.34
CA TYR A 165 0.42 3.62 2.05
C TYR A 165 1.72 3.83 1.27
N LYS A 166 2.01 5.09 0.94
CA LYS A 166 3.22 5.50 0.22
C LYS A 166 4.13 6.33 1.11
N THR A 167 5.31 5.81 1.41
CA THR A 167 6.33 6.51 2.22
C THR A 167 7.18 7.48 1.39
N GLY A 168 7.23 7.31 0.07
CA GLY A 168 7.87 8.23 -0.88
C GLY A 168 7.01 9.44 -1.25
N GLY A 169 7.50 10.27 -2.18
CA GLY A 169 6.81 11.49 -2.63
C GLY A 169 5.66 11.25 -3.62
N SER A 170 4.80 12.25 -3.80
CA SER A 170 3.61 12.18 -4.67
C SER A 170 3.83 12.66 -6.11
N TYR A 171 5.04 13.11 -6.48
CA TYR A 171 5.35 13.73 -7.79
C TYR A 171 4.89 12.92 -9.01
N GLY A 172 4.93 11.59 -8.93
CA GLY A 172 4.50 10.71 -10.03
C GLY A 172 2.99 10.48 -10.13
N PHE A 173 2.18 11.05 -9.23
CA PHE A 173 0.73 10.81 -9.15
C PHE A 173 -0.03 12.08 -9.57
N ASP A 174 -0.90 11.96 -10.57
CA ASP A 174 -1.82 13.04 -10.98
C ASP A 174 -3.26 12.58 -10.77
N GLU A 175 -4.04 13.34 -10.01
CA GLU A 175 -5.46 13.06 -9.77
C GLU A 175 -6.27 12.98 -11.07
N ARG A 176 -5.81 13.61 -12.15
CA ARG A 176 -6.47 13.59 -13.47
C ARG A 176 -5.99 12.46 -14.38
N ASP A 177 -4.89 11.81 -14.05
CA ASP A 177 -4.32 10.69 -14.81
C ASP A 177 -3.90 9.55 -13.86
N PRO A 178 -4.86 8.72 -13.41
CA PRO A 178 -4.60 7.62 -12.48
C PRO A 178 -3.59 6.60 -13.01
N PHE A 179 -3.47 6.47 -14.34
CA PHE A 179 -2.73 5.38 -14.96
C PHE A 179 -1.36 5.78 -15.49
N ARG A 180 -1.10 7.08 -15.68
CA ARG A 180 0.19 7.60 -16.17
C ARG A 180 0.64 6.90 -17.45
N GLY A 181 -0.27 6.78 -18.43
CA GLY A 181 -0.04 6.06 -19.67
C GLY A 181 0.21 4.55 -19.51
N GLY A 182 -0.31 3.93 -18.45
CA GLY A 182 -0.14 2.51 -18.15
C GLY A 182 1.04 2.19 -17.21
N ARG A 183 1.81 3.19 -16.77
CA ARG A 183 2.91 3.00 -15.81
C ARG A 183 2.41 2.71 -14.40
N LYS A 184 1.16 3.06 -14.08
CA LYS A 184 0.54 2.81 -12.77
C LYS A 184 -0.77 2.05 -12.95
N ILE A 185 -0.75 0.74 -12.72
CA ILE A 185 -1.95 -0.11 -12.81
C ILE A 185 -2.38 -0.68 -11.45
N GLN A 186 -1.65 -0.37 -10.38
CA GLN A 186 -1.93 -0.90 -9.05
C GLN A 186 -3.37 -0.61 -8.59
N SER A 187 -3.87 0.60 -8.85
CA SER A 187 -5.21 1.03 -8.47
C SER A 187 -6.31 0.14 -9.05
N VAL A 188 -6.27 -0.14 -10.37
CA VAL A 188 -7.28 -1.00 -11.03
C VAL A 188 -7.16 -2.46 -10.59
N LEU A 189 -5.93 -2.97 -10.43
CA LEU A 189 -5.72 -4.35 -9.99
C LEU A 189 -6.23 -4.55 -8.55
N TYR A 190 -5.89 -3.65 -7.64
CA TYR A 190 -6.28 -3.77 -6.23
C TYR A 190 -7.79 -3.60 -6.06
N LEU A 191 -8.40 -2.66 -6.81
CA LEU A 191 -9.85 -2.48 -6.81
C LEU A 191 -10.56 -3.75 -7.27
N ALA A 192 -10.16 -4.32 -8.42
CA ALA A 192 -10.76 -5.55 -8.94
C ALA A 192 -10.56 -6.75 -8.01
N MET A 193 -9.35 -6.91 -7.48
CA MET A 193 -9.01 -8.00 -6.55
C MET A 193 -9.83 -7.93 -5.27
N ILE A 194 -9.96 -6.76 -4.65
CA ILE A 194 -10.72 -6.61 -3.41
C ILE A 194 -12.23 -6.75 -3.67
N GLU A 195 -12.74 -6.19 -4.77
CA GLU A 195 -14.16 -6.30 -5.10
C GLU A 195 -14.59 -7.76 -5.31
N ASP A 196 -13.80 -8.56 -6.04
CA ASP A 196 -14.02 -10.00 -6.21
C ASP A 196 -14.12 -10.73 -4.85
N ARG A 197 -13.15 -10.47 -3.96
CA ARG A 197 -13.09 -11.10 -2.64
C ARG A 197 -14.23 -10.69 -1.73
N LEU A 198 -14.60 -9.41 -1.74
CA LEU A 198 -15.74 -8.92 -0.97
C LEU A 198 -17.05 -9.54 -1.47
N ARG A 199 -17.21 -9.72 -2.80
CA ARG A 199 -18.40 -10.36 -3.36
C ARG A 199 -18.54 -11.82 -2.96
N GLU A 200 -17.43 -12.53 -2.91
CA GLU A 200 -17.42 -13.93 -2.48
C GLU A 200 -17.63 -14.10 -0.97
N LYS A 201 -16.98 -13.26 -0.15
CA LYS A 201 -16.88 -13.47 1.30
C LYS A 201 -17.86 -12.67 2.15
N VAL A 202 -18.33 -11.53 1.65
CA VAL A 202 -19.14 -10.59 2.45
C VAL A 202 -20.54 -10.45 1.89
N SER A 203 -20.69 -10.07 0.62
CA SER A 203 -21.99 -9.94 -0.04
C SER A 203 -21.82 -9.87 -1.55
N PRO A 204 -22.61 -10.60 -2.37
CA PRO A 204 -22.58 -10.48 -3.83
C PRO A 204 -22.77 -9.05 -4.35
N ASP A 205 -23.42 -8.19 -3.57
CA ASP A 205 -23.66 -6.77 -3.88
C ASP A 205 -22.55 -5.84 -3.35
N ALA A 206 -21.44 -6.38 -2.83
CA ALA A 206 -20.32 -5.57 -2.36
C ALA A 206 -19.71 -4.79 -3.52
N VAL A 207 -19.44 -3.51 -3.25
CA VAL A 207 -18.89 -2.55 -4.21
C VAL A 207 -17.74 -1.79 -3.58
N VAL A 208 -16.62 -1.74 -4.30
CA VAL A 208 -15.49 -0.88 -3.96
C VAL A 208 -15.70 0.46 -4.64
N GLU A 209 -15.97 1.51 -3.86
CA GLU A 209 -16.31 2.84 -4.36
C GLU A 209 -15.09 3.59 -4.91
N ARG A 210 -13.92 3.42 -4.29
CA ARG A 210 -12.69 4.14 -4.65
C ARG A 210 -11.44 3.39 -4.21
N PHE A 211 -10.33 3.76 -4.85
CA PHE A 211 -8.98 3.43 -4.44
C PHE A 211 -8.22 4.73 -4.14
N GLY A 212 -7.33 4.72 -3.16
CA GLY A 212 -6.46 5.86 -2.90
C GLY A 212 -5.07 5.51 -2.35
N TYR A 213 -4.16 6.46 -2.53
CA TYR A 213 -2.86 6.48 -1.89
C TYR A 213 -2.88 7.45 -0.72
N PHE A 214 -2.30 7.02 0.40
CA PHE A 214 -2.03 7.88 1.55
C PHE A 214 -0.52 8.06 1.71
N PHE A 215 -0.07 9.32 1.72
CA PHE A 215 1.31 9.72 1.91
C PHE A 215 1.54 10.29 3.32
N PRO A 216 1.83 9.48 4.35
CA PRO A 216 1.97 9.94 5.73
C PRO A 216 3.27 10.70 6.01
N ASN A 217 4.13 10.92 5.00
CA ASN A 217 5.42 11.55 5.20
C ASN A 217 5.31 13.08 5.36
N VAL A 218 6.38 13.67 5.89
CA VAL A 218 6.47 15.11 6.19
C VAL A 218 6.35 15.98 4.94
N ARG A 219 6.98 15.55 3.84
CA ARG A 219 7.03 16.31 2.57
C ARG A 219 5.65 16.45 1.94
N GLU A 220 4.83 15.42 2.04
CA GLU A 220 3.48 15.38 1.49
C GLU A 220 2.41 15.83 2.49
N HIS A 221 2.79 16.21 3.72
CA HIS A 221 1.89 16.71 4.76
C HIS A 221 0.65 15.82 5.00
N GLY A 222 0.81 14.49 4.92
CA GLY A 222 -0.32 13.56 5.14
C GLY A 222 -1.31 13.46 3.98
N ARG A 223 -0.94 13.91 2.77
CA ARG A 223 -1.83 13.96 1.61
C ARG A 223 -2.46 12.60 1.27
N ARG A 224 -3.75 12.65 0.88
CA ARG A 224 -4.45 11.56 0.20
C ARG A 224 -4.73 11.92 -1.25
N ILE A 225 -4.54 10.96 -2.14
CA ILE A 225 -4.94 11.02 -3.54
C ILE A 225 -5.86 9.84 -3.78
N SER A 226 -7.03 10.04 -4.36
CA SER A 226 -7.98 8.95 -4.59
C SER A 226 -8.78 9.12 -5.88
N TRP A 227 -9.18 7.99 -6.45
CA TRP A 227 -9.99 7.91 -7.66
C TRP A 227 -11.19 7.01 -7.40
N SER A 228 -12.37 7.42 -7.87
CA SER A 228 -13.55 6.55 -7.81
C SER A 228 -13.38 5.36 -8.75
N ALA A 229 -14.16 4.30 -8.53
CA ALA A 229 -14.24 3.17 -9.45
C ALA A 229 -14.59 3.61 -10.88
N ARG A 230 -15.37 4.69 -11.02
CA ARG A 230 -15.68 5.29 -12.33
C ARG A 230 -14.45 5.90 -12.99
N ASP A 231 -13.64 6.65 -12.25
CA ASP A 231 -12.40 7.26 -12.77
C ASP A 231 -11.40 6.18 -13.21
N LEU A 232 -11.47 5.00 -12.57
CA LEU A 232 -10.61 3.84 -12.87
C LEU A 232 -11.19 2.87 -13.92
N ALA A 233 -12.38 3.14 -14.47
CA ALA A 233 -13.08 2.20 -15.36
C ALA A 233 -12.27 1.85 -16.63
N GLY A 234 -11.45 2.78 -17.13
CA GLY A 234 -10.56 2.54 -18.28
C GLY A 234 -9.34 1.67 -17.97
N GLY A 235 -9.09 1.30 -16.71
CA GLY A 235 -7.89 0.59 -16.31
C GLY A 235 -7.77 -0.81 -16.89
N ILE A 236 -8.87 -1.56 -17.04
CA ILE A 236 -8.85 -2.91 -17.60
C ILE A 236 -8.42 -2.91 -19.07
N GLU A 237 -8.87 -1.92 -19.85
CA GLU A 237 -8.42 -1.71 -21.23
C GLU A 237 -6.91 -1.45 -21.29
N ILE A 238 -6.39 -0.64 -20.36
CA ILE A 238 -4.94 -0.38 -20.26
C ILE A 238 -4.18 -1.66 -19.94
N VAL A 239 -4.63 -2.44 -18.95
CA VAL A 239 -4.01 -3.73 -18.60
C VAL A 239 -4.04 -4.69 -19.80
N THR A 240 -5.14 -4.71 -20.57
CA THR A 240 -5.27 -5.52 -21.79
C THR A 240 -4.18 -5.16 -22.80
N ARG A 241 -4.00 -3.86 -23.09
CA ARG A 241 -2.95 -3.38 -24.00
C ARG A 241 -1.54 -3.69 -23.51
N LEU A 242 -1.29 -3.59 -22.20
CA LEU A 242 0.00 -3.98 -21.63
C LEU A 242 0.28 -5.47 -21.84
N CYS A 243 -0.74 -6.32 -21.67
CA CYS A 243 -0.63 -7.76 -21.97
C CYS A 243 -0.36 -8.02 -23.45
N ASP A 244 -0.95 -7.25 -24.37
CA ASP A 244 -0.69 -7.36 -25.81
C ASP A 244 0.74 -6.97 -26.16
N MET A 245 1.25 -5.89 -25.57
CA MET A 245 2.63 -5.48 -25.77
C MET A 245 3.60 -6.58 -25.33
N ILE A 246 3.41 -7.14 -24.14
CA ILE A 246 4.26 -8.23 -23.62
C ILE A 246 4.15 -9.47 -24.52
N SER A 247 2.93 -9.87 -24.90
CA SER A 247 2.69 -11.06 -25.72
C SER A 247 3.25 -10.92 -27.14
N GLY A 248 3.26 -9.70 -27.67
CA GLY A 248 3.83 -9.36 -28.98
C GLY A 248 5.34 -9.12 -28.96
N GLY A 249 6.00 -9.22 -27.80
CA GLY A 249 7.43 -8.95 -27.68
C GLY A 249 7.80 -7.46 -27.81
N CYS A 250 6.86 -6.56 -27.57
CA CYS A 250 7.05 -5.11 -27.63
C CYS A 250 7.45 -4.56 -26.26
N PHE A 251 8.69 -4.11 -26.13
CA PHE A 251 9.26 -3.53 -24.91
C PHE A 251 9.79 -2.12 -25.20
N PRO A 252 8.91 -1.11 -25.32
CA PRO A 252 9.35 0.24 -25.61
C PRO A 252 10.16 0.82 -24.46
N PHE A 253 11.12 1.68 -24.80
CA PHE A 253 11.82 2.47 -23.79
C PHE A 253 10.87 3.48 -23.16
N THR A 254 11.01 3.68 -21.84
CA THR A 254 10.31 4.74 -21.12
C THR A 254 10.97 6.09 -21.41
N ASP A 255 10.16 7.14 -21.47
CA ASP A 255 10.57 8.55 -21.52
C ASP A 255 10.71 9.19 -20.13
N ASP A 256 10.40 8.42 -19.08
CA ASP A 256 10.67 8.75 -17.68
C ASP A 256 12.10 8.30 -17.34
N PRO A 257 13.04 9.24 -17.11
CA PRO A 257 14.46 8.95 -16.92
C PRO A 257 14.79 8.18 -15.63
#